data_AF-A0A942IJI2-F1
#
_entry.id   AF-A0A942IJI2-F1
#
_cell.length_a   1.000
_cell.length_b   1.000
_cell.length_c   1.000
_cell.angle_alpha   90.00
_cell.angle_beta   90.00
_cell.angle_gamma   90.00
#
_symmetry.space_group_name_H-M   'P 1'
#
loop_
_entity.id
_entity.type
_entity.pdbx_description
1 polymer ?
#
loop_
_entity_poly.entity_id
_entity_poly.type
_entity_poly.pdbx_seq_one_letter_code
_entity_poly.pdbx_strand_id
1 'polypeptide(L)'
;MQVQPPDFMIFTGNANPVLAAEIAQHLGTQLGSANVGRFSDGEVTVEITQNVRARDIFVIQSTCAPTNENLMELIIMVDALKRASASRISAVIPYFGYARQDRRPRSSRVPITAKVVANMLQAVGVDRVLTMDLHADQIQGFFDIPVDNIYASPVLLGDLRAKNYSDLLVVSPDVGGVVRARALAKQLNCDMAIIDKRRPKANVSEVMHVIGDIDGRNCVVMDDMIDTAGTLVKAAEVLKERGAKSVYAYCTHPIFSGPAIERIAKGSALDEVVVTNTIPLSQAAQACAKIRQLSVAPLMAETIARIASGESVMSLFADQDNLF
;
A
#
# COMPACT_ATOMS: atom_id res chain seq x y z
N MET A 1 23.43 23.69 -12.64
CA MET A 1 22.21 23.84 -13.45
C MET A 1 21.07 24.14 -12.50
N GLN A 2 20.39 25.28 -12.66
CA GLN A 2 19.17 25.55 -11.89
C GLN A 2 18.10 24.60 -12.40
N VAL A 3 17.66 23.67 -11.56
CA VAL A 3 16.51 22.79 -11.84
C VAL A 3 15.30 23.71 -11.94
N GLN A 4 14.73 23.87 -13.14
CA GLN A 4 13.44 24.54 -13.26
C GLN A 4 12.43 23.76 -12.43
N PRO A 5 11.61 24.43 -11.60
CA PRO A 5 10.61 23.74 -10.80
C PRO A 5 9.67 22.99 -11.77
N PRO A 6 9.28 21.75 -11.41
CA PRO A 6 8.36 20.97 -12.24
C PRO A 6 7.07 21.75 -12.53
N ASP A 7 6.48 21.53 -13.71
CA ASP A 7 5.24 22.21 -14.15
C ASP A 7 3.97 21.67 -13.44
N PHE A 8 4.16 20.90 -12.38
CA PHE A 8 3.11 20.33 -11.54
C PHE A 8 3.30 20.72 -10.08
N MET A 9 2.23 20.64 -9.30
CA MET A 9 2.24 20.92 -7.86
C MET A 9 1.76 19.70 -7.07
N ILE A 10 2.31 19.55 -5.87
CA ILE A 10 1.99 18.42 -4.99
C ILE A 10 1.33 18.96 -3.72
N PHE A 11 0.19 18.41 -3.33
CA PHE A 11 -0.47 18.70 -2.07
C PHE A 11 -0.64 17.42 -1.26
N THR A 12 -0.84 17.55 0.04
CA THR A 12 -1.12 16.42 0.94
C THR A 12 -2.22 16.82 1.92
N GLY A 13 -3.03 15.84 2.31
CA GLY A 13 -3.84 15.96 3.53
C GLY A 13 -3.04 15.49 4.75
N ASN A 14 -3.76 15.03 5.78
CA ASN A 14 -3.16 14.64 7.06
C ASN A 14 -2.87 13.13 7.18
N ALA A 15 -3.19 12.31 6.17
CA ALA A 15 -3.07 10.86 6.29
C ALA A 15 -1.61 10.39 6.38
N ASN A 16 -0.72 10.97 5.58
CA ASN A 16 0.70 10.63 5.58
C ASN A 16 1.59 11.77 5.05
N PRO A 17 1.68 12.91 5.77
CA PRO A 17 2.47 14.06 5.34
C PRO A 17 3.97 13.75 5.24
N VAL A 18 4.47 12.77 5.99
CA VAL A 18 5.88 12.34 5.95
C VAL A 18 6.23 11.74 4.59
N LEU A 19 5.45 10.77 4.10
CA LEU A 19 5.65 10.20 2.76
C LEU A 19 5.48 11.27 1.67
N ALA A 20 4.50 12.16 1.79
CA ALA A 20 4.30 13.22 0.81
C ALA A 20 5.52 14.17 0.73
N ALA A 21 6.11 14.51 1.87
CA ALA A 21 7.33 15.32 1.92
C ALA A 21 8.54 14.60 1.32
N GLU A 22 8.73 13.31 1.61
CA GLU A 22 9.78 12.48 0.99
C GLU A 22 9.63 12.44 -0.54
N ILE A 23 8.40 12.23 -1.04
CA ILE A 23 8.11 12.24 -2.49
C ILE A 23 8.44 13.60 -3.11
N ALA A 24 8.03 14.70 -2.47
CA ALA A 24 8.35 16.05 -2.95
C ALA A 24 9.86 16.28 -3.01
N GLN A 25 10.61 15.82 -2.02
CA GLN A 25 12.07 15.90 -1.99
C GLN A 25 12.71 15.12 -3.16
N HIS A 26 12.25 13.90 -3.45
CA HIS A 26 12.73 13.12 -4.59
C HIS A 26 12.43 13.78 -5.93
N LEU A 27 11.32 14.52 -6.03
CA LEU A 27 10.92 15.29 -7.21
C LEU A 27 11.63 16.66 -7.31
N GLY A 28 12.48 17.01 -6.34
CA GLY A 28 13.16 18.31 -6.30
C GLY A 28 12.20 19.50 -6.12
N THR A 29 11.05 19.27 -5.49
CA THR A 29 10.02 20.28 -5.26
C THR A 29 9.59 20.33 -3.78
N GLN A 30 8.62 21.19 -3.46
CA GLN A 30 8.03 21.32 -2.13
C GLN A 30 6.53 21.05 -2.19
N LEU A 31 5.95 20.71 -1.04
CA LEU A 31 4.50 20.63 -0.90
C LEU A 31 3.90 22.03 -1.09
N GLY A 32 2.83 22.10 -1.87
CA GLY A 32 2.02 23.29 -2.06
C GLY A 32 1.38 23.73 -0.77
N SER A 33 1.12 25.03 -0.66
CA SER A 33 0.56 25.61 0.58
C SER A 33 -0.94 25.36 0.65
N ALA A 34 -1.36 24.60 1.65
CA ALA A 34 -2.77 24.35 1.97
C ALA A 34 -2.94 24.20 3.49
N ASN A 35 -4.04 24.74 4.01
CA ASN A 35 -4.50 24.50 5.38
C ASN A 35 -5.53 23.37 5.33
N VAL A 36 -5.22 22.21 5.90
CA VAL A 36 -6.13 21.05 5.98
C VAL A 36 -6.35 20.74 7.46
N GLY A 37 -7.54 21.06 7.97
CA GLY A 37 -7.83 21.01 9.39
C GLY A 37 -9.25 20.58 9.70
N ARG A 38 -9.72 20.97 10.89
CA ARG A 38 -11.08 20.69 11.37
C ARG A 38 -11.71 21.93 12.00
N PHE A 39 -13.02 22.07 11.83
CA PHE A 39 -13.83 22.90 12.72
C PHE A 39 -13.98 22.22 14.09
N SER A 40 -14.46 22.96 15.09
CA SER A 40 -14.57 22.46 16.47
C SER A 40 -15.54 21.28 16.63
N ASP A 41 -16.45 21.08 15.68
CA ASP A 41 -17.41 19.97 15.63
C ASP A 41 -16.89 18.75 14.85
N GLY A 42 -15.67 18.82 14.29
CA GLY A 42 -15.04 17.73 13.57
C GLY A 42 -15.27 17.74 12.05
N GLU A 43 -15.95 18.75 11.50
CA GLU A 43 -16.04 18.91 10.05
C GLU A 43 -14.69 19.26 9.42
N VAL A 44 -14.39 18.67 8.27
CA VAL A 44 -13.16 18.93 7.53
C VAL A 44 -13.18 20.33 6.93
N THR A 45 -12.11 21.10 7.14
CA THR A 45 -11.89 22.39 6.48
C THR A 45 -10.62 22.34 5.65
N VAL A 46 -10.70 22.86 4.42
CA VAL A 46 -9.59 22.93 3.48
C VAL A 46 -9.54 24.32 2.87
N GLU A 47 -8.35 24.91 2.86
CA GLU A 47 -8.06 26.15 2.17
C GLU A 47 -6.76 25.99 1.37
N ILE A 48 -6.83 26.15 0.05
CA ILE A 48 -5.64 26.18 -0.82
C ILE A 48 -5.11 27.61 -0.83
N THR A 49 -3.92 27.83 -0.25
CA THR A 49 -3.34 29.17 -0.04
C THR A 49 -2.34 29.57 -1.11
N GLN A 50 -2.33 28.85 -2.23
CA GLN A 50 -1.44 29.08 -3.37
C GLN A 50 -2.24 29.04 -4.69
N ASN A 51 -1.78 29.79 -5.70
CA ASN A 51 -2.42 29.76 -7.02
C ASN A 51 -2.17 28.42 -7.73
N VAL A 52 -3.27 27.71 -8.04
CA VAL A 52 -3.28 26.41 -8.73
C VAL A 52 -3.93 26.48 -10.12
N ARG A 53 -4.30 27.67 -10.60
CA ARG A 53 -5.02 27.85 -11.87
C ARG A 53 -4.20 27.31 -13.04
N ALA A 54 -4.83 26.49 -13.87
CA ALA A 54 -4.25 25.86 -15.05
C ALA A 54 -3.00 25.00 -14.76
N ARG A 55 -2.79 24.55 -13.52
CA ARG A 55 -1.69 23.67 -13.14
C ARG A 55 -2.13 22.20 -13.12
N ASP A 56 -1.17 21.30 -13.32
CA ASP A 56 -1.31 19.87 -13.05
C ASP A 56 -1.04 19.61 -11.56
N ILE A 57 -1.96 18.93 -10.89
CA ILE A 57 -1.95 18.78 -9.43
C ILE A 57 -1.93 17.31 -9.05
N PHE A 58 -1.06 16.96 -8.12
CA PHE A 58 -1.03 15.65 -7.46
C PHE A 58 -1.40 15.81 -5.99
N VAL A 59 -2.45 15.12 -5.55
CA VAL A 59 -2.84 15.09 -4.12
C VAL A 59 -2.43 13.75 -3.52
N ILE A 60 -1.39 13.76 -2.69
CA ILE A 60 -0.87 12.58 -2.01
C ILE A 60 -1.64 12.38 -0.70
N GLN A 61 -2.47 11.35 -0.64
CA GLN A 61 -3.28 11.05 0.52
C GLN A 61 -3.72 9.58 0.50
N SER A 62 -3.13 8.76 1.37
CA SER A 62 -3.67 7.42 1.65
C SER A 62 -5.04 7.55 2.32
N THR A 63 -5.94 6.62 2.04
CA THR A 63 -7.25 6.54 2.73
C THR A 63 -7.18 5.52 3.88
N CYS A 64 -6.13 5.62 4.69
CA CYS A 64 -5.89 4.79 5.88
C CYS A 64 -6.61 5.34 7.12
N ALA A 65 -6.51 4.65 8.25
CA ALA A 65 -7.14 5.09 9.50
C ALA A 65 -6.65 6.51 9.91
N PRO A 66 -7.55 7.43 10.33
CA PRO A 66 -9.01 7.33 10.31
C PRO A 66 -9.60 7.42 8.88
N THR A 67 -10.16 6.30 8.39
CA THR A 67 -10.47 6.07 6.96
C THR A 67 -11.43 7.10 6.38
N ASN A 68 -12.54 7.36 7.06
CA ASN A 68 -13.58 8.27 6.56
C ASN A 68 -13.09 9.72 6.52
N GLU A 69 -12.36 10.12 7.54
CA GLU A 69 -11.82 11.46 7.66
C GLU A 69 -10.78 11.73 6.57
N ASN A 70 -9.82 10.81 6.39
CA ASN A 70 -8.80 10.93 5.35
C ASN A 70 -9.40 10.89 3.93
N LEU A 71 -10.48 10.11 3.73
CA LEU A 71 -11.25 10.11 2.48
C LEU A 71 -11.96 11.45 2.26
N MET A 72 -12.61 12.00 3.30
CA MET A 72 -13.30 13.29 3.19
C MET A 72 -12.32 14.45 2.97
N GLU A 73 -11.15 14.44 3.60
CA GLU A 73 -10.06 15.37 3.30
C GLU A 73 -9.68 15.33 1.83
N LEU A 74 -9.42 14.14 1.27
CA LEU A 74 -9.07 13.98 -0.13
C LEU A 74 -10.17 14.56 -1.05
N ILE A 75 -11.42 14.18 -0.82
CA ILE A 75 -12.56 14.64 -1.64
C ILE A 75 -12.67 16.17 -1.58
N ILE A 76 -12.63 16.77 -0.40
CA ILE A 76 -12.79 18.22 -0.23
C ILE A 76 -11.58 18.98 -0.81
N MET A 77 -10.37 18.44 -0.69
CA MET A 77 -9.19 19.00 -1.35
C MET A 77 -9.34 19.01 -2.88
N VAL A 78 -9.81 17.90 -3.46
CA VAL A 78 -10.05 17.83 -4.91
C VAL A 78 -11.11 18.84 -5.36
N ASP A 79 -12.22 18.98 -4.61
CA ASP A 79 -13.25 19.98 -4.92
C ASP A 79 -12.68 21.41 -4.90
N ALA A 80 -11.90 21.75 -3.86
CA ALA A 80 -11.27 23.06 -3.72
C ALA A 80 -10.32 23.37 -4.89
N LEU A 81 -9.47 22.42 -5.27
CA LEU A 81 -8.55 22.53 -6.41
C LEU A 81 -9.30 22.69 -7.74
N LYS A 82 -10.37 21.92 -7.95
CA LYS A 82 -11.19 21.99 -9.16
C LYS A 82 -11.89 23.34 -9.29
N ARG A 83 -12.49 23.84 -8.21
CA ARG A 83 -13.12 25.18 -8.18
C ARG A 83 -12.10 26.30 -8.34
N ALA A 84 -10.87 26.09 -7.86
CA ALA A 84 -9.73 26.98 -8.10
C ALA A 84 -9.15 26.89 -9.53
N SER A 85 -9.81 26.14 -10.43
CA SER A 85 -9.46 26.02 -11.85
C SER A 85 -8.12 25.31 -12.11
N ALA A 86 -7.77 24.30 -11.30
CA ALA A 86 -6.71 23.37 -11.67
C ALA A 86 -6.98 22.73 -13.04
N SER A 87 -5.93 22.49 -13.84
CA SER A 87 -6.09 21.92 -15.18
C SER A 87 -6.36 20.42 -15.14
N ARG A 88 -5.69 19.72 -14.21
CA ARG A 88 -5.78 18.27 -14.02
C ARG A 88 -5.48 17.94 -12.57
N ILE A 89 -6.22 17.01 -11.99
CA ILE A 89 -6.08 16.59 -10.60
C ILE A 89 -5.90 15.06 -10.56
N SER A 90 -4.70 14.64 -10.20
CA SER A 90 -4.36 13.23 -9.96
C SER A 90 -4.41 12.93 -8.47
N ALA A 91 -5.23 11.95 -8.07
CA ALA A 91 -5.24 11.46 -6.69
C ALA A 91 -4.18 10.38 -6.52
N VAL A 92 -3.15 10.67 -5.74
CA VAL A 92 -2.09 9.72 -5.39
C VAL A 92 -2.45 9.10 -4.03
N ILE A 93 -2.93 7.86 -4.06
CA ILE A 93 -3.49 7.14 -2.92
C ILE A 93 -2.61 5.89 -2.63
N PRO A 94 -1.48 6.03 -1.92
CA PRO A 94 -0.55 4.92 -1.68
C PRO A 94 -1.22 3.69 -1.04
N TYR A 95 -2.19 3.89 -0.15
CA TYR A 95 -3.07 2.84 0.34
C TYR A 95 -4.55 3.19 0.07
N PHE A 96 -5.21 2.38 -0.74
CA PHE A 96 -6.63 2.51 -1.05
C PHE A 96 -7.50 1.81 0.00
N GLY A 97 -8.02 2.59 0.95
CA GLY A 97 -9.01 2.15 1.93
C GLY A 97 -10.27 1.57 1.27
N TYR A 98 -11.01 0.75 2.01
CA TYR A 98 -12.18 0.01 1.52
C TYR A 98 -11.93 -1.01 0.39
N ALA A 99 -10.69 -1.19 -0.09
CA ALA A 99 -10.37 -2.12 -1.18
C ALA A 99 -10.83 -3.58 -0.95
N ARG A 100 -10.93 -4.04 0.31
CA ARG A 100 -11.43 -5.38 0.68
C ARG A 100 -12.95 -5.57 0.47
N GLN A 101 -13.70 -4.49 0.19
CA GLN A 101 -15.14 -4.50 -0.04
C GLN A 101 -15.43 -4.27 -1.54
N ASP A 102 -14.92 -5.18 -2.37
CA ASP A 102 -14.88 -5.12 -3.83
C ASP A 102 -15.97 -5.95 -4.54
N ARG A 103 -16.69 -6.80 -3.81
CA ARG A 103 -17.73 -7.67 -4.41
C ARG A 103 -18.85 -7.99 -3.43
N ARG A 104 -19.87 -8.68 -3.93
CA ARG A 104 -20.97 -9.26 -3.14
C ARG A 104 -20.86 -10.78 -3.09
N PRO A 105 -20.10 -11.36 -2.12
CA PRO A 105 -19.94 -12.81 -2.04
C PRO A 105 -21.29 -13.50 -1.88
N ARG A 106 -21.54 -14.53 -2.71
CA ARG A 106 -22.75 -15.37 -2.67
C ARG A 106 -24.07 -14.56 -2.64
N SER A 107 -24.12 -13.46 -3.40
CA SER A 107 -25.29 -12.56 -3.48
C SER A 107 -25.74 -11.96 -2.14
N SER A 108 -24.84 -11.90 -1.15
CA SER A 108 -25.09 -11.24 0.14
C SER A 108 -25.50 -9.76 -0.06
N ARG A 109 -26.30 -9.25 0.89
CA ARG A 109 -26.77 -7.86 0.92
C ARG A 109 -25.72 -6.98 1.59
N VAL A 110 -24.58 -6.80 0.91
CA VAL A 110 -23.44 -5.99 1.36
C VAL A 110 -23.12 -4.91 0.32
N PRO A 111 -22.55 -3.78 0.72
CA PRO A 111 -22.09 -2.77 -0.23
C PRO A 111 -20.85 -3.25 -1.01
N ILE A 112 -20.61 -2.64 -2.17
CA ILE A 112 -19.32 -2.67 -2.86
C ILE A 112 -18.66 -1.32 -2.60
N THR A 113 -18.16 -1.13 -1.37
CA THR A 113 -17.72 0.18 -0.89
C THR A 113 -16.52 0.71 -1.66
N ALA A 114 -15.64 -0.16 -2.17
CA ALA A 114 -14.56 0.25 -3.07
C ALA A 114 -15.10 0.97 -4.33
N LYS A 115 -16.23 0.51 -4.91
CA LYS A 115 -16.91 1.18 -6.03
C LYS A 115 -17.58 2.49 -5.59
N VAL A 116 -18.11 2.56 -4.37
CA VAL A 116 -18.65 3.82 -3.82
C VAL A 116 -17.55 4.88 -3.72
N VAL A 117 -16.38 4.52 -3.18
CA VAL A 117 -15.22 5.42 -3.09
C VAL A 117 -14.76 5.84 -4.49
N ALA A 118 -14.66 4.90 -5.43
CA ALA A 118 -14.31 5.21 -6.82
C ALA A 118 -15.29 6.21 -7.46
N ASN A 119 -16.59 6.05 -7.23
CA ASN A 119 -17.61 6.98 -7.70
C ASN A 119 -17.47 8.37 -7.06
N MET A 120 -17.18 8.44 -5.76
CA MET A 120 -16.99 9.71 -5.05
C MET A 120 -15.80 10.51 -5.61
N LEU A 121 -14.66 9.86 -5.82
CA LEU A 121 -13.46 10.48 -6.38
C LEU A 121 -13.70 11.03 -7.79
N GLN A 122 -14.37 10.27 -8.64
CA GLN A 122 -14.71 10.72 -10.00
C GLN A 122 -15.73 11.86 -9.98
N ALA A 123 -16.76 11.77 -9.12
CA ALA A 123 -17.80 12.79 -9.03
C ALA A 123 -17.23 14.15 -8.60
N VAL A 124 -16.27 14.16 -7.67
CA VAL A 124 -15.63 15.41 -7.22
C VAL A 124 -14.65 15.96 -8.26
N GLY A 125 -14.17 15.12 -9.17
CA GLY A 125 -13.38 15.53 -10.34
C GLY A 125 -11.90 15.17 -10.28
N VAL A 126 -11.59 13.99 -9.74
CA VAL A 126 -10.30 13.35 -9.99
C VAL A 126 -10.23 12.92 -11.46
N ASP A 127 -9.12 13.25 -12.13
CA ASP A 127 -8.87 12.91 -13.54
C ASP A 127 -8.03 11.63 -13.72
N ARG A 128 -7.27 11.25 -12.68
CA ARG A 128 -6.42 10.05 -12.65
C ARG A 128 -6.21 9.58 -11.22
N VAL A 129 -6.09 8.27 -11.02
CA VAL A 129 -5.68 7.69 -9.73
C VAL A 129 -4.32 7.01 -9.89
N LEU A 130 -3.39 7.32 -8.99
CA LEU A 130 -2.16 6.55 -8.78
C LEU A 130 -2.29 5.85 -7.43
N THR A 131 -2.16 4.53 -7.39
CA THR A 131 -2.24 3.74 -6.15
C THR A 131 -1.24 2.60 -6.18
N MET A 132 -1.03 1.95 -5.04
CA MET A 132 -0.05 0.87 -4.91
C MET A 132 -0.71 -0.40 -4.38
N ASP A 133 -0.41 -1.54 -5.00
CA ASP A 133 -0.84 -2.88 -4.60
C ASP A 133 -2.32 -2.96 -4.19
N LEU A 134 -3.23 -2.57 -5.10
CA LEU A 134 -4.66 -2.78 -4.88
C LEU A 134 -4.96 -4.23 -4.44
N HIS A 135 -5.83 -4.36 -3.42
CA HIS A 135 -6.22 -5.68 -2.90
C HIS A 135 -6.75 -6.61 -4.01
N ALA A 136 -7.46 -6.02 -4.98
CA ALA A 136 -7.93 -6.69 -6.18
C ALA A 136 -7.67 -5.77 -7.38
N ASP A 137 -6.94 -6.27 -8.38
CA ASP A 137 -6.62 -5.50 -9.59
C ASP A 137 -7.88 -5.03 -10.34
N GLN A 138 -9.01 -5.74 -10.18
CA GLN A 138 -10.30 -5.38 -10.79
C GLN A 138 -10.86 -4.05 -10.30
N ILE A 139 -10.39 -3.52 -9.17
CA ILE A 139 -10.76 -2.18 -8.68
C ILE A 139 -10.40 -1.10 -9.72
N GLN A 140 -9.41 -1.32 -10.57
CA GLN A 140 -9.11 -0.41 -11.69
C GLN A 140 -10.35 -0.23 -12.60
N GLY A 141 -11.12 -1.30 -12.84
CA GLY A 141 -12.37 -1.27 -13.61
C GLY A 141 -13.55 -0.62 -12.89
N PHE A 142 -13.39 -0.17 -11.64
CA PHE A 142 -14.39 0.66 -10.95
C PHE A 142 -14.29 2.13 -11.35
N PHE A 143 -13.21 2.54 -11.99
CA PHE A 143 -12.97 3.87 -12.48
C PHE A 143 -13.17 3.93 -14.00
N ASP A 144 -13.81 4.99 -14.47
CA ASP A 144 -13.92 5.36 -15.88
C ASP A 144 -12.75 6.28 -16.32
N ILE A 145 -11.90 6.66 -15.35
CA ILE A 145 -10.66 7.42 -15.51
C ILE A 145 -9.43 6.50 -15.44
N PRO A 146 -8.26 6.91 -15.98
CA PRO A 146 -7.03 6.13 -15.87
C PRO A 146 -6.63 5.85 -14.41
N VAL A 147 -6.25 4.60 -14.15
CA VAL A 147 -5.72 4.17 -12.86
C VAL A 147 -4.35 3.53 -13.09
N ASP A 148 -3.33 4.12 -12.49
CA ASP A 148 -1.98 3.57 -12.42
C ASP A 148 -1.87 2.79 -11.10
N ASN A 149 -2.05 1.46 -11.14
CA ASN A 149 -1.79 0.58 -9.99
C ASN A 149 -0.33 0.10 -10.05
N ILE A 150 0.54 0.74 -9.27
CA ILE A 150 1.95 0.35 -9.16
C ILE A 150 2.14 -0.74 -8.10
N TYR A 151 3.25 -1.47 -8.18
CA TYR A 151 3.55 -2.56 -7.25
C TYR A 151 4.75 -2.19 -6.38
N ALA A 152 4.68 -2.43 -5.07
CA ALA A 152 5.81 -2.26 -4.16
C ALA A 152 6.87 -3.36 -4.32
N SER A 153 6.59 -4.39 -5.12
CA SER A 153 7.46 -5.53 -5.37
C SER A 153 8.92 -5.15 -5.62
N PRO A 154 9.27 -4.13 -6.45
CA PRO A 154 10.67 -3.74 -6.64
C PRO A 154 11.37 -3.31 -5.35
N VAL A 155 10.71 -2.56 -4.48
CA VAL A 155 11.25 -2.10 -3.19
C VAL A 155 11.45 -3.28 -2.24
N LEU A 156 10.45 -4.16 -2.14
CA LEU A 156 10.48 -5.34 -1.27
C LEU A 156 11.50 -6.39 -1.77
N LEU A 157 11.62 -6.57 -3.09
CA LEU A 157 12.60 -7.47 -3.72
C LEU A 157 14.01 -6.95 -3.59
N GLY A 158 14.24 -5.65 -3.75
CA GLY A 158 15.56 -5.03 -3.53
C GLY A 158 16.08 -5.32 -2.13
N ASP A 159 15.21 -5.16 -1.12
CA ASP A 159 15.55 -5.48 0.27
C ASP A 159 15.81 -6.98 0.48
N LEU A 160 14.97 -7.87 -0.06
CA LEU A 160 15.17 -9.33 0.02
C LEU A 160 16.48 -9.78 -0.64
N ARG A 161 16.80 -9.23 -1.81
CA ARG A 161 18.05 -9.52 -2.53
C ARG A 161 19.26 -9.07 -1.71
N ALA A 162 19.19 -7.88 -1.10
CA ALA A 162 20.26 -7.38 -0.23
C ALA A 162 20.48 -8.24 1.02
N LYS A 163 19.41 -8.85 1.57
CA LYS A 163 19.52 -9.78 2.71
C LYS A 163 20.19 -11.11 2.35
N ASN A 164 20.09 -11.55 1.08
CA ASN A 164 20.75 -12.73 0.52
C ASN A 164 20.58 -14.01 1.39
N TYR A 165 19.35 -14.31 1.79
CA TYR A 165 19.05 -15.52 2.58
C TYR A 165 19.32 -16.80 1.77
N SER A 166 20.01 -17.78 2.38
CA SER A 166 20.17 -19.11 1.79
C SER A 166 18.84 -19.88 1.79
N ASP A 167 18.65 -20.81 0.85
CA ASP A 167 17.52 -21.76 0.85
C ASP A 167 16.14 -21.08 0.98
N LEU A 168 16.02 -19.88 0.40
CA LEU A 168 14.84 -19.03 0.50
C LEU A 168 13.61 -19.72 -0.07
N LEU A 169 12.48 -19.56 0.61
CA LEU A 169 11.17 -20.04 0.19
C LEU A 169 10.15 -18.92 0.34
N VAL A 170 9.41 -18.60 -0.71
CA VAL A 170 8.29 -17.65 -0.60
C VAL A 170 7.03 -18.39 -0.18
N VAL A 171 6.28 -17.84 0.76
CA VAL A 171 5.07 -18.46 1.31
C VAL A 171 3.87 -17.54 1.08
N SER A 172 2.82 -18.08 0.47
CA SER A 172 1.51 -17.43 0.44
C SER A 172 0.73 -17.75 1.73
N PRO A 173 0.29 -16.74 2.51
CA PRO A 173 -0.42 -16.97 3.78
C PRO A 173 -1.85 -17.51 3.58
N ASP A 174 -2.40 -17.36 2.38
CA ASP A 174 -3.68 -17.95 1.98
C ASP A 174 -3.73 -18.24 0.47
N VAL A 175 -4.88 -18.69 -0.03
CA VAL A 175 -5.10 -19.01 -1.45
C VAL A 175 -5.20 -17.74 -2.31
N GLY A 176 -5.65 -16.61 -1.75
CA GLY A 176 -5.79 -15.35 -2.47
C GLY A 176 -4.45 -14.74 -2.85
N GLY A 177 -3.44 -14.86 -1.99
CA GLY A 177 -2.09 -14.35 -2.20
C GLY A 177 -1.21 -15.17 -3.16
N VAL A 178 -1.66 -16.33 -3.65
CA VAL A 178 -0.81 -17.29 -4.39
C VAL A 178 -0.22 -16.70 -5.66
N VAL A 179 -0.98 -15.88 -6.38
CA VAL A 179 -0.49 -15.23 -7.61
C VAL A 179 0.68 -14.29 -7.30
N ARG A 180 0.56 -13.52 -6.22
CA ARG A 180 1.58 -12.57 -5.75
C ARG A 180 2.84 -13.30 -5.27
N ALA A 181 2.67 -14.29 -4.41
CA ALA A 181 3.76 -15.12 -3.90
C ALA A 181 4.52 -15.81 -5.06
N ARG A 182 3.80 -16.32 -6.07
CA ARG A 182 4.41 -16.96 -7.25
C ARG A 182 5.23 -15.99 -8.09
N ALA A 183 4.73 -14.77 -8.29
CA ALA A 183 5.46 -13.74 -9.03
C ALA A 183 6.79 -13.40 -8.33
N LEU A 184 6.75 -13.21 -7.01
CA LEU A 184 7.93 -12.94 -6.19
C LEU A 184 8.94 -14.10 -6.23
N ALA A 185 8.47 -15.34 -6.05
CA ALA A 185 9.31 -16.53 -6.10
C ALA A 185 10.03 -16.69 -7.45
N LYS A 186 9.33 -16.40 -8.55
CA LYS A 186 9.91 -16.42 -9.89
C LYS A 186 11.01 -15.36 -10.06
N GLN A 187 10.84 -14.16 -9.53
CA GLN A 187 11.84 -13.09 -9.60
C GLN A 187 13.06 -13.30 -8.68
N LEU A 188 12.88 -14.07 -7.60
CA LEU A 188 13.96 -14.50 -6.70
C LEU A 188 14.60 -15.83 -7.11
N ASN A 189 14.07 -16.47 -8.16
CA ASN A 189 14.47 -17.81 -8.59
C ASN A 189 14.48 -18.83 -7.44
N CYS A 190 13.41 -18.83 -6.64
CA CYS A 190 13.25 -19.73 -5.51
C CYS A 190 11.89 -20.45 -5.53
N ASP A 191 11.73 -21.43 -4.65
CA ASP A 191 10.47 -22.18 -4.56
C ASP A 191 9.38 -21.37 -3.85
N MET A 192 8.15 -21.89 -3.94
CA MET A 192 6.99 -21.33 -3.26
C MET A 192 6.24 -22.41 -2.47
N ALA A 193 5.75 -22.04 -1.29
CA ALA A 193 4.77 -22.79 -0.52
C ALA A 193 3.46 -22.01 -0.33
N ILE A 194 2.39 -22.73 -0.02
CA ILE A 194 1.04 -22.18 0.17
C ILE A 194 0.48 -22.69 1.48
N ILE A 195 -0.13 -21.80 2.24
CA ILE A 195 -0.93 -22.17 3.41
C ILE A 195 -2.40 -22.25 3.01
N ASP A 196 -2.94 -23.47 2.92
CA ASP A 196 -4.36 -23.71 2.71
C ASP A 196 -5.10 -23.67 4.05
N LYS A 197 -5.81 -22.57 4.25
CA LYS A 197 -6.63 -22.33 5.43
C LYS A 197 -8.00 -22.97 5.26
N ARG A 198 -8.20 -24.15 5.84
CA ARG A 198 -9.51 -24.81 5.85
C ARG A 198 -10.28 -24.47 7.12
N ARG A 199 -11.52 -23.99 6.94
CA ARG A 199 -12.53 -23.86 8.01
C ARG A 199 -13.57 -24.96 7.83
N PRO A 200 -13.45 -26.11 8.52
CA PRO A 200 -14.40 -27.21 8.35
C PRO A 200 -15.81 -26.87 8.87
N LYS A 201 -15.94 -25.99 9.89
CA LYS A 201 -17.22 -25.44 10.38
C LYS A 201 -17.02 -24.02 10.93
N ALA A 202 -18.10 -23.23 11.00
CA ALA A 202 -18.11 -22.03 11.83
C ALA A 202 -17.87 -22.45 13.29
N ASN A 203 -16.87 -21.85 13.95
CA ASN A 203 -16.44 -22.11 15.35
C ASN A 203 -15.47 -23.28 15.60
N VAL A 204 -14.92 -23.93 14.56
CA VAL A 204 -13.81 -24.89 14.74
C VAL A 204 -12.48 -24.19 14.47
N SER A 205 -11.46 -24.50 15.27
CA SER A 205 -10.09 -23.98 15.11
C SER A 205 -9.60 -24.19 13.68
N GLU A 206 -8.89 -23.19 13.15
CA GLU A 206 -8.42 -23.15 11.77
C GLU A 206 -7.34 -24.21 11.58
N VAL A 207 -7.57 -25.18 10.68
CA VAL A 207 -6.53 -26.14 10.29
C VAL A 207 -5.76 -25.53 9.12
N MET A 208 -4.46 -25.34 9.32
CA MET A 208 -3.54 -24.78 8.32
C MET A 208 -2.77 -25.93 7.69
N HIS A 209 -3.08 -26.27 6.44
CA HIS A 209 -2.28 -27.22 5.67
C HIS A 209 -1.21 -26.46 4.90
N VAL A 210 0.05 -26.88 5.04
CA VAL A 210 1.15 -26.32 4.25
C VAL A 210 1.40 -27.22 3.04
N ILE A 211 1.41 -26.62 1.87
CA ILE A 211 1.74 -27.26 0.60
C ILE A 211 3.09 -26.69 0.15
N GLY A 212 4.15 -27.50 0.20
CA GLY A 212 5.53 -27.11 -0.11
C GLY A 212 6.52 -27.72 0.88
N ASP A 213 7.80 -27.74 0.52
CA ASP A 213 8.87 -28.25 1.38
C ASP A 213 9.50 -27.11 2.20
N ILE A 214 9.40 -27.21 3.52
CA ILE A 214 9.70 -26.14 4.49
C ILE A 214 10.98 -26.42 5.29
N ASP A 215 11.35 -27.69 5.46
CA ASP A 215 12.32 -28.10 6.48
C ASP A 215 13.70 -27.47 6.23
N GLY A 216 14.26 -26.82 7.26
CA GLY A 216 15.55 -26.14 7.20
C GLY A 216 15.59 -24.83 6.40
N ARG A 217 14.47 -24.36 5.83
CA ARG A 217 14.45 -23.21 4.90
C ARG A 217 14.18 -21.87 5.57
N ASN A 218 14.65 -20.79 4.94
CA ASN A 218 14.26 -19.42 5.30
C ASN A 218 12.96 -19.06 4.57
N CYS A 219 11.89 -18.85 5.32
CA CYS A 219 10.55 -18.60 4.77
C CYS A 219 10.23 -17.11 4.76
N VAL A 220 9.76 -16.60 3.63
CA VAL A 220 9.23 -15.24 3.47
C VAL A 220 7.74 -15.31 3.20
N VAL A 221 6.93 -14.95 4.19
CA VAL A 221 5.48 -14.80 4.02
C VAL A 221 5.21 -13.48 3.31
N MET A 222 4.64 -13.54 2.12
CA MET A 222 4.33 -12.37 1.29
C MET A 222 2.83 -12.11 1.25
N ASP A 223 2.40 -10.90 1.60
CA ASP A 223 0.99 -10.48 1.54
C ASP A 223 0.85 -9.02 1.07
N ASP A 224 -0.33 -8.59 0.61
CA ASP A 224 -0.55 -7.17 0.27
C ASP A 224 -0.64 -6.29 1.51
N MET A 225 -1.22 -6.80 2.60
CA MET A 225 -1.47 -6.00 3.80
C MET A 225 -1.47 -6.84 5.08
N ILE A 226 -1.05 -6.24 6.18
CA ILE A 226 -1.19 -6.85 7.51
C ILE A 226 -2.15 -6.01 8.35
N ASP A 227 -3.34 -6.56 8.63
CA ASP A 227 -4.37 -5.92 9.45
C ASP A 227 -4.20 -6.25 10.94
N THR A 228 -4.77 -7.35 11.43
CA THR A 228 -4.70 -7.71 12.86
C THR A 228 -3.52 -8.62 13.21
N ALA A 229 -2.64 -8.91 12.25
CA ALA A 229 -1.52 -9.85 12.30
C ALA A 229 -1.84 -11.31 12.72
N GLY A 230 -3.11 -11.66 12.97
CA GLY A 230 -3.47 -12.99 13.49
C GLY A 230 -3.19 -14.13 12.50
N THR A 231 -3.46 -13.92 11.21
CA THR A 231 -3.15 -14.91 10.16
C THR A 231 -1.63 -15.07 10.00
N LEU A 232 -0.89 -13.96 10.03
CA LEU A 232 0.56 -13.96 9.88
C LEU A 232 1.26 -14.71 11.01
N VAL A 233 0.90 -14.42 12.28
CA VAL A 233 1.53 -15.08 13.43
C VAL A 233 1.26 -16.59 13.41
N LYS A 234 0.03 -17.02 13.15
CA LYS A 234 -0.30 -18.45 12.99
C LYS A 234 0.45 -19.10 11.84
N ALA A 235 0.57 -18.40 10.71
CA ALA A 235 1.35 -18.89 9.57
C ALA A 235 2.81 -19.12 9.98
N ALA A 236 3.41 -18.19 10.72
CA ALA A 236 4.78 -18.33 11.21
C ALA A 236 4.94 -19.49 12.19
N GLU A 237 4.01 -19.67 13.13
CA GLU A 237 4.00 -20.80 14.06
C GLU A 237 3.98 -22.14 13.30
N VAL A 238 3.06 -22.28 12.34
CA VAL A 238 2.93 -23.50 11.51
C VAL A 238 4.19 -23.75 10.66
N LEU A 239 4.82 -22.70 10.13
CA LEU A 239 6.08 -22.84 9.39
C LEU A 239 7.22 -23.31 10.30
N LYS A 240 7.35 -22.76 11.51
CA LYS A 240 8.35 -23.20 12.50
C LYS A 240 8.11 -24.64 12.95
N GLU A 241 6.85 -25.05 13.18
CA GLU A 241 6.49 -26.45 13.48
C GLU A 241 6.88 -27.43 12.36
N ARG A 242 6.93 -26.93 11.11
CA ARG A 242 7.35 -27.69 9.91
C ARG A 242 8.86 -27.64 9.65
N GLY A 243 9.64 -27.08 10.56
CA GLY A 243 11.10 -27.05 10.47
C GLY A 243 11.68 -25.81 9.81
N ALA A 244 10.90 -24.75 9.58
CA ALA A 244 11.44 -23.50 9.04
C ALA A 244 12.56 -22.95 9.93
N LYS A 245 13.69 -22.59 9.33
CA LYS A 245 14.85 -22.00 10.02
C LYS A 245 14.50 -20.61 10.56
N SER A 246 14.08 -19.72 9.66
CA SER A 246 13.60 -18.38 9.98
C SER A 246 12.32 -18.06 9.21
N VAL A 247 11.45 -17.23 9.79
CA VAL A 247 10.22 -16.77 9.16
C VAL A 247 10.19 -15.25 9.18
N TYR A 248 10.22 -14.68 7.99
CA TYR A 248 10.08 -13.25 7.74
C TYR A 248 8.73 -12.95 7.13
N ALA A 249 8.21 -11.75 7.36
CA ALA A 249 6.99 -11.27 6.72
C ALA A 249 7.30 -10.03 5.88
N TYR A 250 6.84 -10.00 4.64
CA TYR A 250 6.92 -8.85 3.76
C TYR A 250 5.51 -8.47 3.34
N CYS A 251 5.11 -7.22 3.55
CA CYS A 251 3.85 -6.72 3.03
C CYS A 251 3.92 -5.29 2.55
N THR A 252 3.04 -4.91 1.63
CA THR A 252 2.95 -3.52 1.21
C THR A 252 2.35 -2.67 2.31
N HIS A 253 1.13 -2.94 2.77
CA HIS A 253 0.39 -2.01 3.63
C HIS A 253 0.36 -2.41 5.12
N PRO A 254 1.01 -1.63 6.02
CA PRO A 254 1.00 -1.90 7.45
C PRO A 254 -0.25 -1.31 8.14
N ILE A 255 -1.41 -1.95 7.98
CA ILE A 255 -2.67 -1.48 8.60
C ILE A 255 -2.59 -1.58 10.13
N PHE A 256 -2.07 -2.69 10.65
CA PHE A 256 -1.77 -2.93 12.07
C PHE A 256 -2.88 -2.51 13.05
N SER A 257 -4.13 -2.91 12.79
CA SER A 257 -5.26 -2.60 13.66
C SER A 257 -5.36 -3.55 14.86
N GLY A 258 -5.99 -3.04 15.94
CA GLY A 258 -6.25 -3.82 17.15
C GLY A 258 -4.96 -4.40 17.75
N PRO A 259 -4.89 -5.73 18.02
CA PRO A 259 -3.76 -6.35 18.71
C PRO A 259 -2.55 -6.66 17.81
N ALA A 260 -2.48 -6.11 16.59
CA ALA A 260 -1.48 -6.50 15.60
C ALA A 260 -0.04 -6.36 16.10
N ILE A 261 0.30 -5.21 16.68
CA ILE A 261 1.66 -4.90 17.15
C ILE A 261 2.04 -5.81 18.31
N GLU A 262 1.11 -6.04 19.25
CA GLU A 262 1.31 -6.96 20.37
C GLU A 262 1.57 -8.39 19.89
N ARG A 263 0.78 -8.86 18.91
CA ARG A 263 0.94 -10.19 18.31
C ARG A 263 2.28 -10.35 17.59
N ILE A 264 2.71 -9.34 16.84
CA ILE A 264 4.02 -9.35 16.17
C ILE A 264 5.14 -9.38 17.21
N ALA A 265 5.07 -8.51 18.22
CA ALA A 265 6.09 -8.44 19.28
C ALA A 265 6.21 -9.77 20.03
N LYS A 266 5.09 -10.35 20.48
CA LYS A 266 5.05 -11.60 21.25
C LYS A 266 5.24 -12.86 20.40
N GLY A 267 4.99 -12.81 19.09
CA GLY A 267 5.10 -13.95 18.18
C GLY A 267 6.55 -14.38 17.97
N SER A 268 7.05 -15.27 18.82
CA SER A 268 8.44 -15.78 18.77
C SER A 268 8.79 -16.50 17.46
N ALA A 269 7.78 -16.99 16.75
CA ALA A 269 7.94 -17.63 15.45
C ALA A 269 8.31 -16.64 14.31
N LEU A 270 8.06 -15.34 14.49
CA LEU A 270 8.43 -14.29 13.53
C LEU A 270 9.80 -13.68 13.87
N ASP A 271 10.70 -13.73 12.89
CA ASP A 271 12.04 -13.16 12.96
C ASP A 271 12.03 -11.65 12.61
N GLU A 272 11.34 -11.24 11.54
CA GLU A 272 11.24 -9.83 11.09
C GLU A 272 9.92 -9.60 10.33
N VAL A 273 9.35 -8.40 10.42
CA VAL A 273 8.20 -7.93 9.65
C VAL A 273 8.58 -6.66 8.91
N VAL A 274 8.73 -6.76 7.60
CA VAL A 274 9.13 -5.69 6.70
C VAL A 274 7.90 -5.16 5.97
N VAL A 275 7.69 -3.85 6.06
CA VAL A 275 6.50 -3.17 5.50
C VAL A 275 6.90 -1.91 4.73
N THR A 276 6.00 -1.36 3.92
CA THR A 276 6.26 -0.04 3.28
C THR A 276 5.70 1.12 4.10
N ASN A 277 6.07 2.35 3.77
CA ASN A 277 5.50 3.57 4.34
C ASN A 277 4.24 4.09 3.63
N THR A 278 3.50 3.24 2.90
CA THR A 278 2.17 3.59 2.35
C THR A 278 1.16 3.99 3.44
N ILE A 279 1.32 3.48 4.67
CA ILE A 279 0.61 3.88 5.88
C ILE A 279 1.65 4.28 6.95
N PRO A 280 1.49 5.41 7.66
CA PRO A 280 2.41 5.78 8.73
C PRO A 280 2.29 4.80 9.91
N LEU A 281 3.42 4.41 10.49
CA LEU A 281 3.42 3.57 11.69
C LEU A 281 3.00 4.37 12.92
N SER A 282 2.21 3.75 13.80
CA SER A 282 1.99 4.27 15.15
C SER A 282 3.28 4.22 15.97
N GLN A 283 3.36 5.01 17.05
CA GLN A 283 4.52 5.01 17.94
C GLN A 283 4.84 3.61 18.51
N ALA A 284 3.81 2.82 18.81
CA ALA A 284 3.98 1.45 19.28
C ALA A 284 4.57 0.53 18.20
N ALA A 285 4.21 0.73 16.93
CA ALA A 285 4.77 -0.04 15.82
C ALA A 285 6.23 0.36 15.55
N GLN A 286 6.55 1.66 15.60
CA GLN A 286 7.93 2.16 15.48
C GLN A 286 8.84 1.64 16.60
N ALA A 287 8.31 1.46 17.81
CA ALA A 287 9.05 0.91 18.94
C ALA A 287 9.19 -0.62 18.91
N CYS A 288 8.52 -1.31 17.98
CA CYS A 288 8.61 -2.76 17.87
C CYS A 288 9.87 -3.17 17.11
N ALA A 289 10.83 -3.80 17.80
CA ALA A 289 12.12 -4.19 17.21
C ALA A 289 12.03 -5.17 16.02
N LYS A 290 10.89 -5.85 15.85
CA LYS A 290 10.65 -6.76 14.71
C LYS A 290 10.12 -6.04 13.47
N ILE A 291 9.59 -4.82 13.61
CA ILE A 291 8.97 -4.10 12.50
C ILE A 291 10.00 -3.17 11.89
N ARG A 292 10.21 -3.30 10.57
CA ARG A 292 11.02 -2.37 9.79
C ARG A 292 10.21 -1.83 8.63
N GLN A 293 10.31 -0.52 8.41
CA GLN A 293 9.58 0.16 7.35
C GLN A 293 10.54 0.61 6.24
N LEU A 294 10.18 0.31 4.99
CA LEU A 294 10.85 0.75 3.77
C LEU A 294 10.09 1.93 3.15
N SER A 295 10.82 2.89 2.60
CA SER A 295 10.20 3.99 1.87
C SER A 295 9.88 3.60 0.44
N VAL A 296 8.64 3.89 0.00
CA VAL A 296 8.23 3.82 -1.41
C VAL A 296 8.31 5.17 -2.11
N ALA A 297 8.79 6.22 -1.43
CA ALA A 297 8.88 7.57 -1.97
C ALA A 297 9.65 7.65 -3.30
N PRO A 298 10.81 6.98 -3.51
CA PRO A 298 11.50 7.03 -4.79
C PRO A 298 10.66 6.49 -5.96
N LEU A 299 9.98 5.35 -5.74
CA LEU A 299 9.14 4.72 -6.75
C LEU A 299 7.91 5.58 -7.09
N MET A 300 7.27 6.16 -6.06
CA MET A 300 6.11 7.03 -6.27
C MET A 300 6.50 8.35 -6.94
N ALA A 301 7.62 8.95 -6.54
CA ALA A 301 8.17 10.16 -7.14
C ALA A 301 8.45 9.96 -8.64
N GLU A 302 9.18 8.90 -8.99
CA GLU A 302 9.46 8.57 -10.38
C GLU A 302 8.19 8.32 -11.20
N THR A 303 7.19 7.66 -10.60
CA THR A 303 5.90 7.46 -11.26
C THR A 303 5.18 8.79 -11.52
N ILE A 304 5.15 9.69 -10.54
CA ILE A 304 4.56 11.04 -10.69
C ILE A 304 5.28 11.83 -11.79
N ALA A 305 6.61 11.78 -11.82
CA ALA A 305 7.40 12.46 -12.85
C ALA A 305 7.02 12.00 -14.26
N ARG A 306 6.88 10.69 -14.47
CA ARG A 306 6.46 10.11 -15.76
C ARG A 306 5.03 10.47 -16.14
N ILE A 307 4.10 10.44 -15.18
CA ILE A 307 2.72 10.86 -15.41
C ILE A 307 2.69 12.33 -15.86
N ALA A 308 3.48 13.19 -15.21
CA ALA A 308 3.57 14.61 -15.55
C ALA A 308 4.22 14.85 -16.92
N SER A 309 5.27 14.10 -17.28
CA SER A 309 5.95 14.23 -18.59
C SER A 309 5.26 13.48 -19.74
N GLY A 310 4.27 12.64 -19.44
CA GLY A 310 3.58 11.81 -20.43
C GLY A 310 4.37 10.55 -20.85
N GLU A 311 5.38 10.18 -20.07
CA GLU A 311 6.17 8.97 -20.28
C GLU A 311 5.43 7.70 -19.83
N SER A 312 5.88 6.55 -20.32
CA SER A 312 5.31 5.26 -19.92
C SER A 312 5.65 4.94 -18.46
N VAL A 313 4.63 4.71 -17.65
CA VAL A 313 4.78 4.18 -16.28
C VAL A 313 5.24 2.71 -16.33
N MET A 314 4.83 1.96 -17.36
CA MET A 314 5.10 0.52 -17.44
C MET A 314 6.58 0.18 -17.65
N SER A 315 7.38 1.09 -18.22
CA SER A 315 8.83 0.86 -18.36
C SER A 315 9.54 0.80 -17.01
N LEU A 316 8.98 1.39 -15.93
CA LEU A 316 9.53 1.26 -14.58
C LEU A 316 9.63 -0.19 -14.11
N PHE A 317 8.70 -1.03 -14.55
CA PHE A 317 8.68 -2.44 -14.20
C PHE A 317 9.48 -3.32 -15.16
N ALA A 318 9.90 -2.77 -16.30
CA ALA A 318 10.81 -3.45 -17.24
C ALA A 318 12.28 -3.16 -16.91
N ASP A 319 12.60 -1.94 -16.46
CA ASP A 319 13.97 -1.47 -16.17
C ASP A 319 14.46 -1.80 -14.74
N GLN A 320 13.94 -2.88 -14.15
CA GLN A 320 14.13 -3.27 -12.73
C GLN A 320 15.60 -3.43 -12.28
N ASP A 321 16.55 -3.46 -13.20
CA ASP A 321 17.98 -3.61 -12.90
C ASP A 321 18.68 -2.29 -12.53
N ASN A 322 18.06 -1.12 -12.75
CA ASN A 322 18.73 0.18 -12.58
C ASN A 322 18.17 1.09 -11.46
N LEU A 323 17.05 0.74 -10.83
CA LEU A 323 16.34 1.64 -9.89
C LEU A 323 16.59 1.35 -8.41
N PHE A 324 17.17 0.20 -8.07
CA PHE A 324 17.41 -0.23 -6.68
C PHE A 324 18.69 -1.05 -6.53
#